data_AF-A0A834ZW72-F1
#
_entry.id   AF-A0A834ZW72-F1
#
_cell.length_a   1.000
_cell.length_b   1.000
_cell.length_c   1.000
_cell.angle_alpha   90.00
_cell.angle_beta   90.00
_cell.angle_gamma   90.00
#
_symmetry.space_group_name_H-M   'P 1'
#
loop_
_entity.id
_entity.type
_entity.pdbx_description
1 polymer ?
#
loop_
_entity_poly.entity_id
_entity_poly.type
_entity_poly.pdbx_seq_one_letter_code
_entity_poly.pdbx_strand_id
1 'polypeptide(L)'
;MHRSGAVMAWNVFKFCTALRGLGSIMILLVLGVVGVTYYALVVTNYGPSLSDGGLDSVTALAVLILFHFLLVMLLWSYFSVVLTDPGGVPPNWRPLMDEERGDTDPLTGSEFCNTGLDMQQSGLSDQANPRIRYCRKCNQLKPPRCHHCSVCGRCVLKMDHHCVWVVNCVGALNYKYFLLFLVCLLYDASPKVS
;
A
#
# COMPACT_ATOMS: atom_id res chain seq x y z
N MET A 1 17.03 30.42 28.21
CA MET A 1 16.99 28.94 28.43
C MET A 1 16.64 28.26 27.12
N HIS A 2 17.65 27.73 26.41
CA HIS A 2 17.47 26.90 25.23
C HIS A 2 17.99 25.51 25.59
N ARG A 3 17.08 24.56 25.81
CA ARG A 3 17.42 23.15 25.97
C ARG A 3 16.25 22.30 25.48
N SER A 4 16.59 21.22 24.77
CA SER A 4 15.74 20.06 24.41
C SER A 4 15.16 19.93 22.99
N GLY A 5 15.79 20.51 21.96
CA GLY A 5 15.47 20.16 20.56
C GLY A 5 16.24 18.93 20.01
N ALA A 6 17.45 18.66 20.51
CA ALA A 6 18.37 17.70 19.87
C ALA A 6 18.13 16.22 20.24
N VAL A 7 17.63 15.93 21.45
CA VAL A 7 17.51 14.53 21.95
C VAL A 7 16.34 13.78 21.28
N MET A 8 15.22 14.46 21.02
CA MET A 8 14.07 13.84 20.35
C MET A 8 14.32 13.63 18.85
N ALA A 9 15.01 14.56 18.20
CA ALA A 9 15.35 14.46 16.78
C ALA A 9 16.30 13.28 16.52
N TRP A 10 17.32 13.07 17.36
CA TRP A 10 18.30 12.00 17.18
C TRP A 10 17.70 10.59 17.32
N ASN A 11 16.74 10.41 18.24
CA ASN A 11 15.98 9.17 18.38
C ASN A 11 15.06 8.93 17.18
N VAL A 12 14.44 9.98 16.62
CA VAL A 12 13.64 9.89 15.40
C VAL A 12 14.49 9.52 14.19
N PHE A 13 15.69 10.10 14.01
CA PHE A 13 16.58 9.74 12.90
C PHE A 13 17.11 8.30 13.00
N LYS A 14 17.54 7.84 14.19
CA LYS A 14 17.92 6.44 14.41
C LYS A 14 16.76 5.47 14.18
N PHE A 15 15.56 5.83 14.64
CA PHE A 15 14.36 5.04 14.44
C PHE A 15 13.93 4.99 12.96
N CYS A 16 14.04 6.09 12.21
CA CYS A 16 13.80 6.12 10.78
C CYS A 16 14.82 5.31 9.98
N THR A 17 16.10 5.28 10.38
CA THR A 17 17.13 4.45 9.75
C THR A 17 16.95 2.96 10.10
N ALA A 18 16.59 2.64 11.34
CA ALA A 18 16.27 1.27 11.75
C ALA A 18 15.00 0.75 11.04
N LEU A 19 13.97 1.57 10.90
CA LEU A 19 12.75 1.24 10.13
C LEU A 19 13.03 1.05 8.63
N ARG A 20 13.93 1.85 8.05
CA ARG A 20 14.41 1.64 6.67
C ARG A 20 15.21 0.34 6.54
N GLY A 21 16.03 0.00 7.54
CA GLY A 21 16.74 -1.28 7.62
C GLY A 21 15.80 -2.48 7.75
N LEU A 22 14.79 -2.39 8.62
CA LEU A 22 13.74 -3.40 8.78
C LEU A 22 12.92 -3.60 7.50
N GLY A 23 12.63 -2.51 6.78
CA GLY A 23 12.01 -2.57 5.47
C GLY A 23 12.84 -3.36 4.46
N SER A 24 14.15 -3.08 4.39
CA SER A 24 15.06 -3.82 3.51
C SER A 24 15.06 -5.33 3.81
N ILE A 25 15.01 -5.71 5.09
CA ILE A 25 14.96 -7.13 5.50
C ILE A 25 13.70 -7.83 4.95
N MET A 26 12.53 -7.17 4.99
CA MET A 26 11.29 -7.76 4.46
C MET A 26 11.34 -7.97 2.95
N ILE A 27 11.91 -7.01 2.21
CA ILE A 27 12.11 -7.13 0.76
C ILE A 27 13.07 -8.29 0.45
N LEU A 28 14.19 -8.38 1.18
CA LEU A 28 15.14 -9.49 1.02
C LEU A 28 14.53 -10.85 1.36
N LEU A 29 13.66 -10.92 2.37
CA LEU A 29 12.93 -12.15 2.69
C LEU A 29 12.01 -12.56 1.54
N VAL A 30 11.22 -11.64 0.98
CA VAL A 30 10.32 -11.92 -0.16
C VAL A 30 11.13 -12.40 -1.36
N LEU A 31 12.21 -11.70 -1.71
CA LEU A 31 13.09 -12.11 -2.81
C LEU A 31 13.79 -13.45 -2.54
N GLY A 32 14.13 -13.72 -1.30
CA GLY A 32 14.70 -15.00 -0.86
C GLY A 32 13.72 -16.16 -1.03
N VAL A 33 12.46 -15.98 -0.61
CA VAL A 33 11.39 -16.98 -0.81
C VAL A 33 11.20 -17.23 -2.30
N VAL A 34 11.07 -16.18 -3.12
CA VAL A 34 10.95 -16.30 -4.58
C VAL A 34 12.16 -17.00 -5.20
N GLY A 35 13.38 -16.71 -4.73
CA GLY A 35 14.60 -17.35 -5.22
C GLY A 35 14.67 -18.83 -4.87
N VAL A 36 14.29 -19.20 -3.65
CA VAL A 36 14.25 -20.61 -3.22
C VAL A 36 13.17 -21.39 -3.98
N THR A 37 11.97 -20.83 -4.15
CA THR A 37 10.91 -21.49 -4.93
C THR A 37 11.30 -21.61 -6.40
N TYR A 38 11.92 -20.58 -6.99
CA TYR A 38 12.47 -20.65 -8.34
C TYR A 38 13.49 -21.77 -8.49
N TYR A 39 14.46 -21.87 -7.57
CA TYR A 39 15.46 -22.92 -7.58
C TYR A 39 14.83 -24.31 -7.49
N ALA A 40 13.89 -24.52 -6.57
CA ALA A 40 13.20 -25.80 -6.41
C ALA A 40 12.38 -26.17 -7.66
N LEU A 41 11.62 -25.24 -8.23
CA LEU A 41 10.81 -25.55 -9.41
C LEU A 41 11.67 -25.78 -10.64
N VAL A 42 12.58 -24.86 -10.96
CA VAL A 42 13.32 -24.89 -12.23
C VAL A 42 14.44 -25.91 -12.20
N VAL A 43 15.25 -25.94 -11.14
CA VAL A 43 16.46 -26.78 -11.09
C VAL A 43 16.13 -28.18 -10.61
N THR A 44 15.40 -28.32 -9.50
CA THR A 44 15.19 -29.66 -8.90
C THR A 44 14.04 -30.43 -9.54
N ASN A 45 12.94 -29.76 -9.91
CA ASN A 45 11.76 -30.45 -10.44
C ASN A 45 11.79 -30.60 -11.97
N TYR A 46 11.92 -29.50 -12.72
CA TYR A 46 11.90 -29.55 -14.19
C TYR A 46 13.29 -29.75 -14.83
N GLY A 47 14.38 -29.53 -14.08
CA GLY A 47 15.75 -29.70 -14.57
C GLY A 47 16.04 -31.12 -15.11
N PRO A 48 15.74 -32.20 -14.35
CA PRO A 48 15.91 -33.57 -14.82
C PRO A 48 15.07 -33.90 -16.06
N SER A 49 13.80 -33.44 -16.09
CA SER A 49 12.92 -33.64 -17.25
C SER A 49 13.43 -32.93 -18.52
N LEU A 50 14.19 -31.85 -18.39
CA LEU A 50 14.86 -31.20 -19.51
C LEU A 50 16.10 -31.98 -19.99
N SER A 51 16.85 -32.62 -19.08
CA SER A 51 18.07 -33.35 -19.42
C SER A 51 17.81 -34.72 -20.05
N ASP A 52 16.75 -35.40 -19.61
CA ASP A 52 16.44 -36.77 -20.07
C ASP A 52 15.84 -36.79 -21.49
N GLY A 53 15.38 -35.65 -21.99
CA GLY A 53 14.80 -35.50 -23.34
C GLY A 53 13.43 -36.16 -23.48
N GLY A 54 12.86 -36.14 -24.70
CA GLY A 54 11.56 -36.77 -25.01
C GLY A 54 10.36 -35.83 -24.99
N LEU A 55 9.15 -36.39 -24.89
CA LEU A 55 7.90 -35.60 -24.89
C LEU A 55 7.75 -34.79 -23.59
N ASP A 56 8.28 -35.31 -22.48
CA ASP A 56 8.26 -34.69 -21.16
C ASP A 56 9.14 -33.42 -21.10
N SER A 57 10.18 -33.34 -21.92
CA SER A 57 11.01 -32.12 -22.00
C SER A 57 10.27 -30.97 -22.70
N VAL A 58 9.41 -31.27 -23.68
CA VAL A 58 8.58 -30.28 -24.37
C VAL A 58 7.49 -29.73 -23.43
N THR A 59 6.83 -30.62 -22.68
CA THR A 59 5.83 -30.19 -21.69
C THR A 59 6.47 -29.41 -20.55
N ALA A 60 7.64 -29.84 -20.06
CA ALA A 60 8.43 -29.10 -19.08
C ALA A 60 8.83 -27.71 -19.60
N LEU A 61 9.30 -27.60 -20.84
CA LEU A 61 9.66 -26.31 -21.46
C LEU A 61 8.45 -25.38 -21.56
N ALA A 62 7.29 -25.87 -21.98
CA ALA A 62 6.07 -25.08 -22.06
C ALA A 62 5.64 -24.54 -20.69
N VAL A 63 5.69 -25.38 -19.65
CA VAL A 63 5.39 -24.97 -18.27
C VAL A 63 6.41 -23.96 -17.76
N LEU A 64 7.70 -24.15 -18.02
CA LEU A 64 8.75 -23.22 -17.63
C LEU A 64 8.60 -21.87 -18.31
N ILE A 65 8.24 -21.81 -19.60
CA ILE A 65 7.99 -20.54 -20.30
C ILE A 65 6.85 -19.77 -19.64
N LEU A 66 5.72 -20.45 -19.38
CA LEU A 66 4.58 -19.84 -18.70
C LEU A 66 4.97 -19.35 -17.29
N PHE A 67 5.68 -20.17 -16.53
CA PHE A 67 6.17 -19.84 -15.20
C PHE A 67 7.08 -18.60 -15.21
N HIS A 68 8.05 -18.50 -16.13
CA HIS A 68 8.92 -17.34 -16.23
C HIS A 68 8.15 -16.06 -16.60
N PHE A 69 7.17 -16.17 -17.50
CA PHE A 69 6.31 -15.05 -17.84
C PHE A 69 5.52 -14.55 -16.61
N LEU A 70 4.91 -15.46 -15.85
CA LEU A 70 4.19 -15.12 -14.62
C LEU A 70 5.12 -14.55 -13.55
N LEU A 71 6.31 -15.11 -13.38
CA LEU A 71 7.33 -14.63 -12.45
C LEU A 71 7.79 -13.21 -12.79
N VAL A 72 8.04 -12.90 -14.07
CA VAL A 72 8.40 -11.54 -14.49
C VAL A 72 7.27 -10.56 -14.19
N MET A 73 6.02 -10.93 -14.48
CA MET A 73 4.85 -10.11 -14.15
C MET A 73 4.68 -9.92 -12.64
N LEU A 74 4.91 -10.96 -11.85
CA LEU A 74 4.87 -10.93 -10.39
C LEU A 74 5.92 -9.99 -9.82
N LEU A 75 7.18 -10.13 -10.24
CA LEU A 75 8.27 -9.27 -9.78
C LEU A 75 8.05 -7.81 -10.22
N TRP A 76 7.64 -7.59 -11.47
CA TRP A 76 7.33 -6.26 -11.98
C TRP A 76 6.24 -5.58 -11.15
N SER A 77 5.14 -6.28 -10.88
CA SER A 77 4.03 -5.76 -10.07
C SER A 77 4.45 -5.52 -8.62
N TYR A 78 5.22 -6.41 -8.01
CA TYR A 78 5.78 -6.23 -6.67
C TYR A 78 6.64 -4.97 -6.57
N PHE A 79 7.64 -4.82 -7.45
CA PHE A 79 8.50 -3.62 -7.46
C PHE A 79 7.71 -2.36 -7.78
N SER A 80 6.70 -2.44 -8.64
CA SER A 80 5.81 -1.31 -8.91
C SER A 80 5.06 -0.86 -7.64
N VAL A 81 4.61 -1.78 -6.78
CA VAL A 81 3.96 -1.41 -5.50
C VAL A 81 4.96 -0.81 -4.51
N VAL A 82 6.14 -1.42 -4.39
CA VAL A 82 7.20 -0.98 -3.46
C VAL A 82 7.69 0.42 -3.81
N LEU A 83 7.93 0.68 -5.10
CA LEU A 83 8.59 1.91 -5.55
C LEU A 83 7.62 3.05 -5.90
N THR A 84 6.34 2.76 -6.16
CA THR A 84 5.37 3.81 -6.49
C THR A 84 4.87 4.53 -5.23
N ASP A 85 4.86 5.87 -5.26
CA ASP A 85 4.22 6.65 -4.20
C ASP A 85 2.72 6.36 -4.16
N PRO A 86 2.13 5.99 -3.01
CA PRO A 86 0.70 5.67 -2.92
C PRO A 86 -0.26 6.85 -3.15
N GLY A 87 0.26 8.07 -3.23
CA GLY A 87 -0.50 9.30 -3.41
C GLY A 87 -0.61 10.09 -2.10
N GLY A 88 -0.25 11.37 -2.17
CA GLY A 88 -0.41 12.34 -1.08
C GLY A 88 -1.54 13.33 -1.34
N VAL A 89 -2.02 13.97 -0.27
CA VAL A 89 -2.95 15.10 -0.40
C VAL A 89 -2.20 16.29 -1.01
N PRO A 90 -2.70 16.93 -2.08
CA PRO A 90 -2.05 18.09 -2.65
C PRO A 90 -2.09 19.28 -1.67
N PRO A 91 -1.06 20.15 -1.68
CA PRO A 91 -1.04 21.33 -0.83
C PRO A 91 -2.24 22.22 -1.16
N ASN A 92 -2.89 22.74 -0.12
CA ASN A 92 -4.09 23.59 -0.24
C ASN A 92 -5.32 22.91 -0.83
N TRP A 93 -5.45 21.58 -0.73
CA TRP A 93 -6.71 20.91 -1.07
C TRP A 93 -7.88 21.52 -0.30
N ARG A 94 -8.93 21.92 -1.02
CA ARG A 94 -10.18 22.41 -0.46
C ARG A 94 -11.33 21.56 -1.02
N PRO A 95 -12.35 21.28 -0.21
CA PRO A 95 -13.57 20.68 -0.73
C PRO A 95 -14.22 21.64 -1.73
N LEU A 96 -14.63 21.11 -2.89
CA LEU A 96 -15.60 21.79 -3.72
C LEU A 96 -16.89 21.86 -2.91
N MET A 97 -17.23 23.07 -2.47
CA MET A 97 -18.56 23.33 -1.94
C MET A 97 -19.42 23.63 -3.17
N ASP A 98 -20.46 22.84 -3.38
CA ASP A 98 -21.47 23.17 -4.38
C ASP A 98 -22.19 24.43 -3.86
N GLU A 99 -21.99 25.58 -4.54
CA GLU A 99 -22.66 26.84 -4.21
C GLU A 99 -24.18 26.79 -4.51
N GLU A 100 -24.69 25.72 -5.12
CA GLU A 100 -26.13 25.50 -5.39
C GLU A 100 -26.89 24.82 -4.24
N ARG A 101 -26.63 25.24 -3.00
CA ARG A 101 -27.60 25.03 -1.91
C ARG A 101 -27.78 26.29 -1.08
N GLY A 102 -27.81 27.42 -1.77
CA GLY A 102 -28.39 28.66 -1.27
C GLY A 102 -29.91 28.62 -1.42
N ASP A 103 -30.60 27.85 -0.56
CA ASP A 103 -31.87 28.30 0.01
C ASP A 103 -32.33 27.37 1.13
N THR A 104 -32.87 28.00 2.18
CA THR A 104 -33.51 27.47 3.40
C THR A 104 -32.61 26.82 4.46
N ASP A 105 -32.00 27.64 5.34
CA ASP A 105 -32.44 27.78 6.74
C ASP A 105 -31.48 28.71 7.54
N PRO A 106 -31.92 29.90 8.00
CA PRO A 106 -31.04 30.89 8.62
C PRO A 106 -30.95 30.73 10.14
N LEU A 107 -30.59 29.58 10.69
CA LEU A 107 -30.39 29.43 12.14
C LEU A 107 -29.35 28.36 12.52
N THR A 108 -28.08 28.57 12.21
CA THR A 108 -26.97 28.07 13.05
C THR A 108 -25.69 28.84 12.72
N GLY A 109 -25.68 30.10 13.15
CA GLY A 109 -24.44 30.85 13.26
C GLY A 109 -23.51 30.19 14.28
N SER A 110 -22.21 30.26 13.99
CA SER A 110 -21.08 30.08 14.91
C SER A 110 -20.93 28.71 15.60
N GLU A 111 -20.30 27.74 14.92
CA GLU A 111 -19.40 26.77 15.58
C GLU A 111 -18.18 26.45 14.70
N PHE A 112 -17.35 27.47 14.48
CA PHE A 112 -15.93 27.24 14.22
C PHE A 112 -15.22 27.11 15.58
N CYS A 113 -14.57 25.95 15.78
CA CYS A 113 -13.54 25.65 16.80
C CYS A 113 -13.99 25.36 18.25
N ASN A 114 -14.05 24.05 18.58
CA ASN A 114 -13.81 23.35 19.86
C ASN A 114 -14.81 22.18 19.94
N THR A 115 -14.52 20.94 20.30
CA THR A 115 -13.61 20.34 21.28
C THR A 115 -13.31 18.89 20.84
N GLY A 116 -12.27 18.28 21.40
CA GLY A 116 -11.99 16.87 21.15
C GLY A 116 -12.97 15.95 21.88
N LEU A 117 -13.57 15.00 21.17
CA LEU A 117 -14.01 13.70 21.69
C LEU A 117 -13.97 12.70 20.54
N ASP A 118 -13.32 11.57 20.77
CA ASP A 118 -13.42 10.38 19.94
C ASP A 118 -14.87 9.88 19.94
N MET A 119 -15.43 9.57 18.77
CA MET A 119 -16.56 8.63 18.70
C MET A 119 -16.50 7.87 17.38
N GLN A 120 -16.14 6.60 17.52
CA GLN A 120 -16.45 5.53 16.58
C GLN A 120 -17.96 5.31 16.61
N GLN A 121 -18.69 5.65 15.54
CA GLN A 121 -19.96 4.95 15.30
C GLN A 121 -20.30 4.82 13.81
N SER A 122 -20.63 3.58 13.52
CA SER A 122 -21.15 2.93 12.33
C SER A 122 -22.38 3.57 11.71
N GLY A 123 -22.49 3.41 10.39
CA GLY A 123 -23.68 2.88 9.72
C GLY A 123 -24.93 3.77 9.63
N LEU A 124 -25.34 3.99 8.38
CA LEU A 124 -26.64 4.48 7.91
C LEU A 124 -26.74 6.01 7.62
N SER A 125 -26.79 6.29 6.31
CA SER A 125 -27.38 7.44 5.60
C SER A 125 -27.27 8.86 6.20
N ASP A 126 -26.52 9.73 5.53
CA ASP A 126 -27.14 10.87 4.82
C ASP A 126 -26.19 11.47 3.75
N GLN A 127 -26.68 11.60 2.51
CA GLN A 127 -25.94 12.05 1.33
C GLN A 127 -26.08 13.58 1.10
N ALA A 128 -25.82 14.42 2.10
CA ALA A 128 -26.02 15.86 1.89
C ALA A 128 -24.95 16.80 2.47
N ASN A 129 -24.00 16.33 3.27
CA ASN A 129 -22.89 17.18 3.69
C ASN A 129 -21.66 16.31 4.06
N PRO A 130 -20.64 16.19 3.20
CA PRO A 130 -19.44 15.46 3.56
C PRO A 130 -18.75 16.22 4.69
N ARG A 131 -18.99 15.83 5.95
CA ARG A 131 -18.32 16.40 7.14
C ARG A 131 -16.83 16.41 6.88
N ILE A 132 -16.27 17.59 6.62
CA ILE A 132 -14.89 17.75 6.20
C ILE A 132 -14.01 17.35 7.38
N ARG A 133 -13.23 16.28 7.23
CA ARG A 133 -12.39 15.76 8.31
C ARG A 133 -11.06 16.50 8.33
N TYR A 134 -10.51 16.75 9.51
CA TYR A 134 -9.20 17.39 9.66
C TYR A 134 -8.11 16.40 10.10
N CYS A 135 -6.87 16.60 9.66
CA CYS A 135 -5.70 15.90 10.17
C CYS A 135 -4.89 16.83 11.07
N ARG A 136 -4.91 16.59 12.39
CA ARG A 136 -4.10 17.36 13.36
C ARG A 136 -2.59 17.16 13.14
N LYS A 137 -2.15 15.96 12.77
CA LYS A 137 -0.73 15.62 12.58
C LYS A 137 -0.12 16.28 11.33
N CYS A 138 -0.90 16.40 10.26
CA CYS A 138 -0.45 17.02 9.00
C CYS A 138 -0.94 18.47 8.85
N ASN A 139 -1.68 19.00 9.83
CA ASN A 139 -2.26 20.33 9.83
C ASN A 139 -3.01 20.70 8.53
N GLN A 140 -3.86 19.78 8.02
CA GLN A 140 -4.58 19.94 6.75
C GLN A 140 -5.94 19.25 6.75
N LEU A 141 -6.85 19.71 5.88
CA LEU A 141 -8.12 19.06 5.61
C LEU A 141 -7.88 17.72 4.89
N LYS A 142 -8.69 16.71 5.22
CA LYS A 142 -8.64 15.37 4.63
C LYS A 142 -9.64 15.29 3.49
N PRO A 143 -9.19 14.99 2.26
CA PRO A 143 -10.08 14.60 1.19
C PRO A 143 -10.95 13.38 1.57
N PRO A 144 -12.07 13.16 0.87
CA PRO A 144 -12.84 11.93 0.99
C PRO A 144 -11.93 10.69 0.83
N ARG A 145 -12.15 9.67 1.67
CA ARG A 145 -11.35 8.42 1.71
C ARG A 145 -9.85 8.60 1.99
N CYS A 146 -9.41 9.78 2.43
CA CYS A 146 -8.03 10.00 2.89
C CYS A 146 -7.86 9.61 4.37
N HIS A 147 -6.76 8.92 4.69
CA HIS A 147 -6.39 8.55 6.05
C HIS A 147 -4.92 8.90 6.33
N HIS A 148 -4.60 9.19 7.59
CA HIS A 148 -3.22 9.44 8.02
C HIS A 148 -2.58 8.12 8.42
N CYS A 149 -1.48 7.76 7.76
CA CYS A 149 -0.68 6.62 8.17
C CYS A 149 0.41 7.10 9.14
N SER A 150 0.41 6.56 10.36
CA SER A 150 1.45 6.85 11.35
C SER A 150 2.83 6.35 10.94
N VAL A 151 2.90 5.24 10.19
CA VAL A 151 4.16 4.65 9.71
C VAL A 151 4.76 5.48 8.58
N CYS A 152 3.95 5.83 7.57
CA CYS A 152 4.36 6.70 6.47
C CYS A 152 4.49 8.18 6.90
N GLY A 153 3.99 8.56 8.09
CA GLY A 153 4.07 9.92 8.64
C GLY A 153 3.24 10.97 7.89
N ARG A 154 2.30 10.56 7.04
CA ARG A 154 1.56 11.46 6.13
C ARG A 154 0.14 10.99 5.85
N CYS A 155 -0.68 11.90 5.33
CA CYS A 155 -1.98 11.59 4.77
C CYS A 155 -1.85 10.95 3.38
N VAL A 156 -2.46 9.78 3.21
CA VAL A 156 -2.47 9.01 1.96
C VAL A 156 -3.88 9.07 1.35
N LEU A 157 -3.94 9.34 0.05
CA LEU A 157 -5.21 9.37 -0.69
C LEU A 157 -5.74 7.96 -0.92
N LYS A 158 -7.05 7.76 -0.74
CA LYS A 158 -7.73 6.45 -0.86
C LYS A 158 -6.92 5.35 -0.16
N MET A 159 -6.43 5.65 1.04
CA MET A 159 -5.58 4.74 1.80
C MET A 159 -6.35 3.47 2.10
N ASP A 160 -5.77 2.33 1.75
CA ASP A 160 -6.29 1.01 2.08
C ASP A 160 -5.62 0.55 3.38
N HIS A 161 -4.31 0.27 3.34
CA HIS A 161 -3.51 -0.11 4.50
C HIS A 161 -2.03 0.23 4.32
N HIS A 162 -1.25 0.12 5.38
CA HIS A 162 0.22 0.09 5.30
C HIS A 162 0.67 -1.37 5.27
N CYS A 163 1.33 -1.77 4.19
CA CYS A 163 1.72 -3.15 3.99
C CYS A 163 3.20 -3.34 4.31
N VAL A 164 3.48 -4.16 5.31
CA VAL A 164 4.85 -4.46 5.78
C VAL A 164 5.64 -5.23 4.72
N TRP A 165 4.98 -6.07 3.93
CA TRP A 165 5.60 -6.91 2.89
C TRP A 165 6.16 -6.12 1.69
N VAL A 166 5.58 -4.96 1.41
CA VAL A 166 6.03 -4.03 0.37
C VAL A 166 6.67 -2.77 0.96
N VAL A 167 6.72 -2.68 2.29
CA VAL A 167 7.29 -1.54 3.05
C VAL A 167 6.71 -0.20 2.60
N ASN A 168 5.45 -0.19 2.20
CA ASN A 168 4.81 0.98 1.61
C ASN A 168 3.32 1.03 1.98
N CYS A 169 2.77 2.24 1.98
CA CYS A 169 1.33 2.40 2.05
C CYS A 169 0.71 1.95 0.71
N VAL A 170 -0.47 1.31 0.75
CA VAL A 170 -1.29 1.04 -0.43
C VAL A 170 -2.38 2.10 -0.48
N GLY A 171 -2.40 2.88 -1.55
CA GLY A 171 -3.26 4.05 -1.74
C GLY A 171 -3.64 4.25 -3.19
N ALA A 172 -4.21 5.41 -3.50
CA ALA A 172 -4.81 5.72 -4.80
C ALA A 172 -3.92 5.38 -6.01
N LEU A 173 -2.61 5.67 -5.96
CA LEU A 173 -1.73 5.59 -7.11
C LEU A 173 -1.09 4.20 -7.33
N ASN A 174 -0.97 3.39 -6.28
CA ASN A 174 -0.37 2.05 -6.36
C ASN A 174 -1.38 0.91 -6.15
N TYR A 175 -2.65 1.20 -5.89
CA TYR A 175 -3.71 0.20 -5.68
C TYR A 175 -3.81 -0.80 -6.84
N LYS A 176 -3.72 -0.32 -8.10
CA LYS A 176 -3.81 -1.18 -9.29
C LYS A 176 -2.67 -2.21 -9.38
N TYR A 177 -1.46 -1.80 -9.01
CA TYR A 177 -0.30 -2.68 -9.01
C TYR A 177 -0.42 -3.71 -7.88
N PHE A 178 -0.97 -3.30 -6.74
CA PHE A 178 -1.20 -4.19 -5.60
C PHE A 178 -2.21 -5.29 -5.96
N LEU A 179 -3.31 -4.96 -6.65
CA LEU A 179 -4.26 -5.96 -7.12
C LEU A 179 -3.62 -6.92 -8.14
N LEU A 180 -2.86 -6.40 -9.10
CA LEU A 180 -2.15 -7.22 -10.08
C LEU A 180 -1.18 -8.19 -9.40
N PHE A 181 -0.43 -7.70 -8.42
CA PHE A 181 0.47 -8.51 -7.60
C PHE A 181 -0.26 -9.65 -6.89
N LEU A 182 -1.40 -9.38 -6.25
CA LEU A 182 -2.21 -10.42 -5.59
C LEU A 182 -2.74 -11.45 -6.58
N VAL A 183 -3.20 -11.03 -7.75
CA VAL A 183 -3.68 -11.95 -8.79
C VAL A 183 -2.55 -12.84 -9.29
N CYS A 184 -1.38 -12.28 -9.62
CA CYS A 184 -0.21 -13.06 -10.02
C CYS A 184 0.22 -14.05 -8.94
N LEU A 185 0.25 -13.64 -7.68
CA LEU A 185 0.55 -14.54 -6.55
C LEU A 185 -0.42 -15.71 -6.44
N LEU A 186 -1.73 -15.46 -6.60
CA LEU A 186 -2.74 -16.50 -6.51
C LEU A 186 -2.60 -17.54 -7.64
N TYR A 187 -2.25 -17.10 -8.85
CA TYR A 187 -1.99 -18.01 -9.97
C TYR A 187 -0.74 -18.86 -9.73
N ASP A 188 0.35 -18.26 -9.22
CA ASP A 188 1.60 -18.98 -8.92
C ASP A 188 1.46 -19.94 -7.72
N ALA A 189 0.65 -19.57 -6.72
CA ALA A 189 0.42 -20.36 -5.52
C ALA A 189 -0.70 -21.40 -5.67
N SER A 190 -1.39 -21.45 -6.83
CA SER A 190 -2.46 -22.41 -7.05
C SER A 190 -1.89 -23.83 -6.94
N PRO A 191 -2.29 -24.63 -5.92
CA PRO A 191 -1.83 -25.99 -5.82
C PRO A 191 -2.26 -26.70 -7.09
N LYS A 192 -1.31 -27.32 -7.80
CA LYS A 192 -1.66 -28.35 -8.76
C LYS A 192 -2.29 -29.47 -7.94
N VAL A 193 -3.63 -29.45 -7.86
CA VAL A 193 -4.42 -30.52 -7.26
C VAL A 193 -4.12 -31.76 -8.08
N SER A 194 -3.25 -32.61 -7.51
CA SER A 194 -2.95 -33.96 -7.97
C SER A 194 -4.10 -34.89 -7.66
#